data_AF-A0A969XN03-F1
#
_entry.id   AF-A0A969XN03-F1
#
_cell.length_a   1.000
_cell.length_b   1.000
_cell.length_c   1.000
_cell.angle_alpha   90.00
_cell.angle_beta   90.00
_cell.angle_gamma   90.00
#
_symmetry.space_group_name_H-M   'P 1'
#
loop_
_entity.id
_entity.type
_entity.pdbx_description
1 polymer ?
#
loop_
_entity_poly.entity_id
_entity_poly.type
_entity_poly.pdbx_seq_one_letter_code
_entity_poly.pdbx_strand_id
1 'polypeptide(L)' 'MSEIETGPVAPSDLAWDERGLVPAVIQDADSGQVLMVAYMNRESLARSLREGEVWLWSRSRRT' A
#
# COMPACT_ATOMS: atom_id res chain seq x y z
N MET A 1 21.68 -10.94 -1.95
CA MET A 1 20.53 -10.59 -2.80
C MET A 1 19.37 -11.39 -2.23
N SER A 2 18.49 -10.76 -1.47
CA SER A 2 17.39 -11.43 -0.76
C SER A 2 16.43 -12.02 -1.78
N GLU A 3 16.19 -13.32 -1.65
CA GLU A 3 15.17 -14.07 -2.39
C GLU A 3 13.81 -13.45 -2.02
N ILE A 4 13.09 -12.90 -3.01
CA ILE A 4 11.78 -12.30 -2.76
C ILE A 4 10.78 -13.45 -2.65
N GLU A 5 10.36 -13.78 -1.44
CA GLU A 5 9.30 -14.77 -1.21
C GLU A 5 8.00 -14.25 -1.82
N THR A 6 7.58 -14.85 -2.94
CA THR A 6 6.32 -14.55 -3.63
C THR A 6 5.17 -15.32 -2.97
N GLY A 7 4.99 -15.10 -1.66
CA GLY A 7 3.85 -15.58 -0.89
C GLY A 7 2.78 -14.51 -0.71
N PRO A 8 1.56 -14.87 -0.32
CA PRO A 8 0.56 -13.89 0.11
C PRO A 8 1.08 -13.18 1.36
N VAL A 9 1.39 -11.89 1.24
CA VAL A 9 1.79 -11.04 2.37
C VAL A 9 0.54 -10.62 3.13
N ALA A 10 0.44 -10.98 4.42
CA ALA A 10 -0.63 -10.47 5.24
C ALA A 10 -0.35 -8.99 5.60
N PRO A 11 -1.39 -8.15 5.82
CA PRO A 11 -1.18 -6.76 6.25
C PRO A 11 -0.39 -6.60 7.55
N SER A 12 -0.33 -7.64 8.39
CA SER A 12 0.49 -7.72 9.60
C SER A 12 1.98 -7.77 9.31
N ASP A 13 2.37 -8.31 8.16
CA ASP A 13 3.75 -8.63 7.82
C ASP A 13 4.44 -7.47 7.09
N LEU A 14 3.68 -6.42 6.77
CA LEU A 14 4.20 -5.22 6.13
C LEU A 14 5.09 -4.43 7.09
N ALA A 15 6.18 -3.87 6.54
CA ALA A 15 7.06 -2.97 7.27
C ALA A 15 6.43 -1.57 7.39
N TRP A 16 5.64 -1.38 8.46
CA TRP A 16 5.06 -0.09 8.81
C TRP A 16 6.13 0.87 9.35
N ASP A 17 6.08 2.14 8.93
CA ASP A 17 6.95 3.17 9.48
C ASP A 17 6.54 3.57 10.92
N GLU A 18 7.31 4.46 11.55
CA GLU A 18 7.05 4.98 12.90
C GLU A 18 5.69 5.68 13.06
N ARG A 19 5.08 6.08 11.93
CA ARG A 19 3.78 6.76 11.86
C ARG A 19 2.66 5.79 11.51
N GLY A 20 2.95 4.49 11.39
CA GLY A 20 1.99 3.46 11.00
C GLY A 20 1.56 3.57 9.54
N LEU A 21 2.47 4.00 8.66
CA LEU A 21 2.24 4.12 7.22
C LEU A 21 3.11 3.16 6.40
N VAL A 22 2.61 2.78 5.23
CA VAL A 22 3.35 2.07 4.19
C VAL A 22 3.31 2.85 2.87
N PRO A 23 4.40 2.87 2.10
CA PRO A 23 4.36 3.41 0.74
C PRO A 23 3.55 2.48 -0.16
N ALA A 24 2.68 3.05 -0.98
CA ALA A 24 1.87 2.34 -1.97
C ALA A 24 2.24 2.84 -3.37
N VAL A 25 2.65 1.92 -4.24
CA VAL A 25 2.92 2.19 -5.65
C VAL A 25 1.70 1.75 -6.45
N ILE A 26 1.05 2.69 -7.11
CA ILE A 26 -0.10 2.42 -7.96
C ILE A 26 0.41 2.33 -9.39
N GLN A 27 0.12 1.21 -10.02
CA GLN A 27 0.51 0.90 -11.39
C GLN A 27 -0.71 0.53 -12.22
N ASP A 28 -0.62 0.79 -13.51
CA ASP A 28 -1.57 0.28 -14.48
C ASP A 28 -1.48 -1.26 -14.53
N ALA A 29 -2.62 -1.93 -14.50
CA ALA A 29 -2.68 -3.38 -14.36
C ALA A 29 -2.22 -4.12 -15.63
N ASP A 30 -2.39 -3.50 -16.80
CA ASP A 30 -2.10 -4.12 -18.10
C ASP A 30 -0.67 -3.83 -18.56
N SER A 31 -0.23 -2.58 -18.48
CA SER A 31 1.09 -2.13 -18.94
C SER A 31 2.18 -2.20 -17.88
N GLY A 32 1.81 -2.27 -16.59
CA GLY A 32 2.75 -2.16 -15.48
C GLY A 32 3.33 -0.75 -15.30
N GLN A 33 2.80 0.25 -16.01
CA GLN A 33 3.25 1.64 -15.87
C GLN A 33 2.95 2.16 -14.46
N VAL A 34 3.96 2.68 -13.77
CA VAL A 34 3.75 3.38 -12.49
C VAL A 34 2.98 4.67 -12.75
N LEU A 35 1.80 4.78 -12.13
CA LEU A 35 0.92 5.93 -12.23
C LEU A 35 1.22 6.95 -11.12
N MET A 36 1.37 6.47 -9.88
CA MET A 36 1.66 7.32 -8.74
C MET A 36 2.24 6.56 -7.55
N VAL A 37 2.84 7.31 -6.63
CA VAL A 37 3.27 6.82 -5.32
C VAL A 37 2.54 7.60 -4.23
N ALA A 38 1.99 6.87 -3.27
CA ALA A 38 1.25 7.42 -2.15
C ALA A 38 1.57 6.66 -0.86
N TYR A 39 0.82 6.94 0.20
CA TYR A 39 0.94 6.26 1.49
C TYR A 39 -0.42 5.69 1.89
N MET A 40 -0.40 4.58 2.63
CA MET A 40 -1.57 4.01 3.27
C MET A 40 -1.28 3.81 4.75
N ASN A 41 -2.28 4.11 5.59
CA ASN A 41 -2.32 3.61 6.96
C ASN A 41 -3.03 2.23 7.00
N ARG A 42 -3.11 1.61 8.17
CA ARG A 42 -3.78 0.30 8.33
C ARG A 42 -5.25 0.29 7.87
N GLU A 43 -5.97 1.39 8.11
CA GLU A 43 -7.39 1.48 7.76
C GLU A 43 -7.60 1.61 6.25
N SER A 44 -6.90 2.55 5.60
CA SER A 44 -6.95 2.74 4.15
C SER A 44 -6.52 1.49 3.39
N LEU A 45 -5.51 0.76 3.86
CA LEU A 45 -5.16 -0.54 3.29
C LEU A 45 -6.30 -1.56 3.46
N ALA A 46 -6.87 -1.69 4.66
CA ALA A 46 -7.96 -2.64 4.92
C ALA A 46 -9.22 -2.32 4.11
N ARG A 47 -9.56 -1.04 3.93
CA ARG A 47 -10.67 -0.61 3.05
C ARG A 47 -10.36 -0.94 1.60
N SER A 48 -9.13 -0.68 1.13
CA SER A 48 -8.75 -0.98 -0.25
C SER A 48 -8.92 -2.46 -0.59
N LEU A 49 -8.50 -3.34 0.31
CA LEU A 49 -8.65 -4.79 0.13
C LEU A 49 -10.11 -5.26 0.18
N ARG A 50 -10.95 -4.57 0.95
CA ARG A 50 -12.37 -4.94 1.12
C ARG A 50 -13.24 -4.44 -0.03
N GLU A 51 -13.02 -3.21 -0.46
CA GLU A 51 -13.87 -2.50 -1.41
C GLU A 51 -13.40 -2.67 -2.86
N GLY A 52 -12.14 -3.05 -3.07
CA GLY A 52 -11.54 -3.16 -4.41
C GLY A 52 -11.22 -1.81 -5.04
N GLU A 53 -11.32 -0.72 -4.27
CA GLU A 53 -10.98 0.65 -4.68
C GLU A 53 -9.76 1.14 -3.91
N VAL A 54 -8.95 2.03 -4.50
CA VAL A 54 -7.75 2.53 -3.82
C VAL A 54 -8.09 3.61 -2.79
N TRP A 55 -7.81 3.32 -1.52
CA TRP A 55 -7.88 4.30 -0.43
C TRP A 55 -6.47 4.72 -0.03
N LEU A 56 -6.20 6.02 -0.04
CA LEU A 56 -4.89 6.59 0.26
C LEU A 56 -4.94 7.48 1.50
N TRP A 57 -3.82 7.58 2.20
CA TRP A 57 -3.65 8.42 3.38
C TRP A 57 -2.84 9.68 3.04
N SER A 58 -3.40 10.85 3.32
CA SER A 58 -2.68 12.12 3.20
C SER A 58 -1.81 12.37 4.42
N ARG A 59 -0.48 12.32 4.25
CA ARG A 59 0.48 12.60 5.34
C ARG A 59 0.38 14.01 5.90
N SER A 60 0.03 15.00 5.08
CA SER A 60 -0.07 16.40 5.49
C SER A 60 -1.38 16.70 6.21
N ARG A 61 -2.49 16.08 5.76
CA ARG A 61 -3.82 16.31 6.34
C ARG A 61 -4.17 15.33 7.45
N ARG A 62 -3.46 14.21 7.55
CA ARG A 62 -3.75 13.10 8.49
C ARG A 62 -5.19 12.59 8.33
N THR A 63 -5.59 12.43 7.08
CA THR A 63 -6.92 11.99 6.62
C THR A 63 -6.76 11.08 5.42
#